data_AF-A0A4E0RVW6-F1
#
_entry.id   AF-A0A4E0RVW6-F1
#
_cell.length_a   1.000
_cell.length_b   1.000
_cell.length_c   1.000
_cell.angle_alpha   90.00
_cell.angle_beta   90.00
_cell.angle_gamma   90.00
#
_symmetry.space_group_name_H-M   'P 1'
#
loop_
_entity.id
_entity.type
_entity.pdbx_description
1 polymer ?
#
loop_
_entity_poly.entity_id
_entity_poly.type
_entity_poly.pdbx_seq_one_letter_code
_entity_poly.pdbx_strand_id
1 'polypeptide(L)'
;MLRMISKNIKNVTCRIEAAVPFNGRLPRLVAVSKEKPVEMIIEAYEAGQRCFGENKINDLLEKSRDPRVVSSCPEIQWHFIGRIQSNKIRKLTAVNNLSMVETVDSVDHADLLSSSWGATHERPLSVLIQVNTSGEKPPFMSSVVPTPNTELPKDENGKPLKPCCACPDTRLARDQCIIIYGEDNCLDYIEAHKDCLRKLGFNI
;
A
#
# COMPACT_ATOMS: atom_id res chain seq x y z
N MET A 1 -1.67 22.05 -23.45
CA MET A 1 -1.76 20.80 -22.67
C MET A 1 -3.16 20.61 -22.05
N LEU A 2 -3.73 21.66 -21.42
CA LEU A 2 -5.05 21.69 -20.75
C LEU A 2 -6.31 21.26 -21.54
N ARG A 3 -6.22 21.07 -22.87
CA ARG A 3 -7.35 20.60 -23.69
C ARG A 3 -7.37 19.08 -23.86
N MET A 4 -6.29 18.39 -23.46
CA MET A 4 -6.12 16.98 -23.78
C MET A 4 -6.72 16.05 -22.71
N ILE A 5 -6.62 16.39 -21.41
CA ILE A 5 -7.20 15.54 -20.36
C ILE A 5 -8.72 15.56 -20.46
N SER A 6 -9.34 16.75 -20.58
CA SER A 6 -10.80 16.86 -20.76
C SER A 6 -11.30 16.09 -21.99
N LYS A 7 -10.59 16.17 -23.12
CA LYS A 7 -10.94 15.42 -24.33
C LYS A 7 -10.84 13.90 -24.10
N ASN A 8 -9.79 13.45 -23.44
CA ASN A 8 -9.58 12.03 -23.14
C ASN A 8 -10.65 11.48 -22.19
N ILE A 9 -11.01 12.24 -21.14
CA ILE A 9 -12.09 11.87 -20.22
C ILE A 9 -13.40 11.74 -20.98
N LYS A 10 -13.78 12.73 -21.79
CA LYS A 10 -14.99 12.67 -22.62
C LYS A 10 -15.01 11.46 -23.54
N ASN A 11 -13.89 11.16 -24.20
CA ASN A 11 -13.78 9.99 -25.07
C ASN A 11 -14.00 8.67 -24.31
N VAL A 12 -13.43 8.54 -23.11
CA VAL A 12 -13.61 7.33 -22.29
C VAL A 12 -15.03 7.24 -21.73
N THR A 13 -15.61 8.35 -21.25
CA THR A 13 -16.99 8.39 -20.77
C THR A 13 -17.99 8.03 -21.87
N CYS A 14 -17.81 8.52 -23.10
CA CYS A 14 -18.66 8.14 -24.23
C CYS A 14 -18.57 6.63 -24.53
N ARG A 15 -17.38 6.02 -24.41
CA ARG A 15 -17.22 4.56 -24.53
C ARG A 15 -17.92 3.78 -23.42
N ILE A 16 -17.96 4.33 -22.21
CA ILE A 16 -18.68 3.75 -21.07
C ILE A 16 -20.19 3.83 -21.29
N GLU A 17 -20.70 4.98 -21.74
CA GLU A 17 -22.13 5.18 -22.04
C GLU A 17 -22.60 4.29 -23.20
N ALA A 18 -21.73 4.03 -24.17
CA ALA A 18 -22.00 3.10 -25.27
C ALA A 18 -21.85 1.63 -24.88
N ALA A 19 -21.33 1.30 -23.69
CA ALA A 19 -21.17 -0.07 -23.24
C ALA A 19 -22.49 -0.66 -22.76
N VAL A 20 -22.67 -1.97 -22.95
CA VAL A 20 -23.83 -2.69 -22.43
C VAL A 20 -23.77 -2.69 -20.90
N PRO A 21 -24.79 -2.16 -20.19
CA PRO A 21 -24.80 -2.17 -18.73
C PRO A 21 -24.81 -3.60 -18.18
N PHE A 22 -24.01 -3.85 -17.16
CA PHE A 22 -24.07 -5.11 -16.42
C PHE A 22 -25.05 -4.97 -15.26
N ASN A 23 -26.11 -5.78 -15.22
CA ASN A 23 -27.21 -5.66 -14.24
C ASN A 23 -27.77 -4.24 -14.12
N GLY A 24 -27.92 -3.54 -15.26
CA GLY A 24 -28.43 -2.16 -15.30
C GLY A 24 -27.45 -1.10 -14.79
N ARG A 25 -26.19 -1.46 -14.53
CA ARG A 25 -25.15 -0.53 -14.05
C ARG A 25 -24.07 -0.32 -15.10
N LEU A 26 -23.70 0.95 -15.29
CA LEU A 26 -22.55 1.31 -16.12
C LEU A 26 -21.25 1.15 -15.32
N PRO A 27 -20.14 0.82 -16.00
CA PRO A 27 -18.80 0.84 -15.39
C PRO A 27 -18.47 2.22 -14.80
N ARG A 28 -17.80 2.21 -13.64
CA ARG A 28 -17.23 3.44 -13.05
C ARG A 28 -15.85 3.70 -13.67
N LEU A 29 -15.64 4.92 -14.14
CA LEU A 29 -14.30 5.37 -14.52
C LEU A 29 -13.50 5.78 -13.28
N VAL A 30 -12.36 5.12 -13.03
CA VAL A 30 -11.37 5.54 -12.04
C VAL A 30 -10.13 6.05 -12.78
N ALA A 31 -9.83 7.34 -12.65
CA ALA A 31 -8.66 7.95 -13.28
C ALA A 31 -7.41 7.68 -12.44
N VAL A 32 -6.47 6.89 -12.96
CA VAL A 32 -5.23 6.56 -12.23
C VAL A 32 -4.24 7.72 -12.31
N SER A 33 -4.08 8.43 -11.19
CA SER A 33 -3.26 9.65 -11.07
C SER A 33 -1.87 9.41 -10.45
N LYS A 34 -1.45 8.15 -10.32
CA LYS A 34 -0.10 7.80 -9.83
C LYS A 34 0.96 8.57 -10.61
N GLU A 35 1.92 9.14 -9.89
CA GLU A 35 3.03 9.93 -10.46
C GLU A 35 2.59 11.17 -11.27
N LYS A 36 1.30 11.52 -11.26
CA LYS A 36 0.80 12.76 -11.88
C LYS A 36 0.80 13.89 -10.86
N PRO A 37 1.14 15.11 -11.29
CA PRO A 37 1.14 16.28 -10.42
C PRO A 37 -0.31 16.74 -10.17
N VAL A 38 -0.50 17.52 -9.12
CA VAL A 38 -1.82 17.95 -8.62
C VAL A 38 -2.61 18.76 -9.67
N GLU A 39 -1.93 19.53 -10.52
CA GLU A 39 -2.55 20.32 -11.58
C GLU A 39 -3.32 19.43 -12.57
N MET A 40 -2.82 18.23 -12.88
CA MET A 40 -3.52 17.29 -13.75
C MET A 40 -4.73 16.64 -13.07
N ILE A 41 -4.70 16.48 -11.75
CA ILE A 41 -5.84 15.99 -10.97
C ILE A 41 -6.94 17.04 -10.98
N ILE A 42 -6.60 18.31 -10.76
CA ILE A 42 -7.54 19.43 -10.80
C ILE A 42 -8.15 19.57 -12.20
N GLU A 43 -7.34 19.52 -13.27
CA GLU A 43 -7.85 19.57 -14.65
C GLU A 43 -8.83 18.42 -14.94
N ALA A 44 -8.51 17.20 -14.51
CA ALA A 44 -9.40 16.06 -14.65
C ALA A 44 -10.70 16.25 -13.85
N TYR A 45 -10.61 16.80 -12.64
CA TYR A 45 -11.75 17.08 -11.78
C TYR A 45 -12.70 18.12 -12.40
N GLU A 46 -12.15 19.20 -12.94
CA GLU A 46 -12.89 20.23 -13.67
C GLU A 46 -13.56 19.67 -14.93
N ALA A 47 -12.97 18.64 -15.55
CA ALA A 47 -13.57 17.92 -16.67
C ALA A 47 -14.68 16.94 -16.27
N GLY A 48 -15.04 16.87 -14.98
CA GLY A 48 -16.13 16.03 -14.45
C GLY A 48 -15.68 14.70 -13.83
N GLN A 49 -14.37 14.40 -13.83
CA GLN A 49 -13.88 13.21 -13.14
C GLN A 49 -14.04 13.38 -11.62
N ARG A 50 -14.41 12.29 -10.93
CA ARG A 50 -14.55 12.30 -9.45
C ARG A 50 -13.74 11.19 -8.78
N CYS A 51 -13.66 10.01 -9.39
CA CYS A 51 -12.93 8.88 -8.80
C CYS A 51 -11.48 8.85 -9.28
N PHE A 52 -10.51 8.85 -8.37
CA PHE A 52 -9.09 8.85 -8.68
C PHE A 52 -8.35 7.72 -7.97
N GLY A 53 -7.45 7.05 -8.69
CA GLY A 53 -6.69 5.90 -8.20
C GLY A 53 -5.22 6.24 -7.91
N GLU A 54 -4.77 5.93 -6.69
CA GLU A 54 -3.35 6.01 -6.30
C GLU A 54 -2.83 4.64 -5.84
N ASN A 55 -1.54 4.39 -6.08
CA ASN A 55 -0.89 3.11 -5.76
C ASN A 55 0.09 3.17 -4.57
N LYS A 56 0.36 4.35 -4.02
CA LYS A 56 1.24 4.56 -2.87
C LYS A 56 0.51 5.34 -1.78
N ILE A 57 0.48 4.79 -0.57
CA ILE A 57 -0.29 5.38 0.56
C ILE A 57 0.22 6.78 0.92
N ASN A 58 1.54 6.99 0.92
CA ASN A 58 2.12 8.29 1.28
C ASN A 58 1.76 9.36 0.24
N ASP A 59 1.94 9.07 -1.06
CA ASP A 59 1.60 9.97 -2.15
C ASP A 59 0.11 10.31 -2.14
N LEU A 60 -0.74 9.31 -1.89
CA LEU A 60 -2.19 9.52 -1.74
C LEU A 60 -2.50 10.45 -0.56
N LEU A 61 -1.88 10.21 0.59
CA LEU A 61 -2.09 11.04 1.78
C LEU A 61 -1.64 12.48 1.54
N GLU A 62 -0.48 12.67 0.91
CA GLU A 62 0.04 13.98 0.54
C GLU A 62 -0.92 14.71 -0.42
N LYS A 63 -1.33 14.07 -1.50
CA LYS A 63 -2.29 14.64 -2.47
C LYS A 63 -3.64 14.96 -1.84
N SER A 64 -4.15 14.10 -0.95
CA SER A 64 -5.42 14.32 -0.25
C SER A 64 -5.39 15.52 0.72
N ARG A 65 -4.19 15.97 1.09
CA ARG A 65 -3.95 17.10 1.99
C ARG A 65 -3.41 18.34 1.28
N ASP A 66 -3.04 18.25 0.00
CA ASP A 66 -2.62 19.42 -0.77
C ASP A 66 -3.74 20.47 -0.74
N PRO A 67 -3.48 21.70 -0.28
CA PRO A 67 -4.51 22.73 -0.14
C PRO A 67 -5.26 23.03 -1.44
N ARG A 68 -4.63 22.83 -2.61
CA ARG A 68 -5.26 23.02 -3.92
C ARG A 68 -6.24 21.89 -4.23
N VAL A 69 -5.92 20.65 -3.89
CA VAL A 69 -6.86 19.53 -4.01
C VAL A 69 -8.04 19.73 -3.07
N VAL A 70 -7.76 20.06 -1.80
CA VAL A 70 -8.81 20.27 -0.79
C VAL A 70 -9.78 21.39 -1.18
N SER A 71 -9.27 22.49 -1.73
CA SER A 71 -10.10 23.64 -2.13
C SER A 71 -10.77 23.47 -3.49
N SER A 72 -10.06 22.99 -4.51
CA SER A 72 -10.57 22.89 -5.88
C SER A 72 -11.35 21.60 -6.16
N CYS A 73 -11.13 20.55 -5.37
CA CYS A 73 -11.71 19.21 -5.60
C CYS A 73 -12.48 18.66 -4.38
N PRO A 74 -13.48 19.39 -3.83
CA PRO A 74 -14.12 19.00 -2.57
C PRO A 74 -14.83 17.64 -2.61
N GLU A 75 -15.32 17.22 -3.79
CA GLU A 75 -16.03 15.95 -3.99
C GLU A 75 -15.15 14.82 -4.52
N ILE A 76 -13.82 14.99 -4.50
CA ILE A 76 -12.89 13.97 -4.99
C ILE A 76 -13.09 12.67 -4.22
N GLN A 77 -13.09 11.54 -4.92
CA GLN A 77 -13.22 10.21 -4.33
C GLN A 77 -11.94 9.43 -4.57
N TRP A 78 -11.16 9.26 -3.51
CA TRP A 78 -9.91 8.53 -3.61
C TRP A 78 -10.14 7.03 -3.52
N HIS A 79 -9.51 6.32 -4.46
CA HIS A 79 -9.44 4.88 -4.53
C HIS A 79 -7.98 4.47 -4.32
N PHE A 80 -7.73 3.60 -3.35
CA PHE A 80 -6.42 2.98 -3.23
C PHE A 80 -6.39 1.69 -4.05
N ILE A 81 -5.51 1.67 -5.06
CA ILE A 81 -5.37 0.57 -6.03
C ILE A 81 -3.96 -0.06 -5.98
N GLY A 82 -3.19 0.28 -4.94
CA GLY A 82 -1.83 -0.22 -4.73
C GLY A 82 -1.78 -1.40 -3.78
N ARG A 83 -0.59 -1.98 -3.59
CA ARG A 83 -0.41 -3.02 -2.58
C ARG A 83 -0.54 -2.43 -1.17
N ILE A 84 -1.38 -3.04 -0.33
CA ILE A 84 -1.52 -2.65 1.06
C ILE A 84 -0.24 -3.02 1.82
N GLN A 85 0.24 -2.08 2.63
CA GLN A 85 1.33 -2.31 3.59
C GLN A 85 0.70 -2.22 4.99
N SER A 86 0.68 -3.31 5.75
CA SER A 86 -0.08 -3.41 7.00
C SER A 86 0.31 -2.32 8.01
N ASN A 87 1.61 -1.99 8.07
CA ASN A 87 2.15 -0.91 8.92
C ASN A 87 1.73 0.51 8.50
N LYS A 88 1.13 0.69 7.32
CA LYS A 88 0.65 1.98 6.81
C LYS A 88 -0.87 2.08 6.73
N ILE A 89 -1.62 1.05 7.16
CA ILE A 89 -3.09 1.08 7.15
C ILE A 89 -3.63 2.29 7.92
N ARG A 90 -3.07 2.62 9.09
CA ARG A 90 -3.46 3.82 9.85
C ARG A 90 -3.26 5.15 9.10
N LYS A 91 -2.26 5.21 8.21
CA LYS A 91 -2.06 6.38 7.34
C LYS A 91 -3.10 6.41 6.22
N LEU A 92 -3.39 5.24 5.64
CA LEU A 92 -4.41 5.09 4.61
C LEU A 92 -5.79 5.50 5.13
N THR A 93 -6.19 5.07 6.33
CA THR A 93 -7.47 5.45 6.93
C THR A 93 -7.54 6.92 7.38
N ALA A 94 -6.44 7.67 7.30
CA ALA A 94 -6.38 9.11 7.59
C ALA A 94 -6.38 9.97 6.31
N VAL A 95 -6.55 9.35 5.13
CA VAL A 95 -6.69 10.03 3.84
C VAL A 95 -8.06 10.71 3.77
N ASN A 96 -8.07 12.00 3.47
CA ASN A 96 -9.31 12.74 3.29
C ASN A 96 -10.03 12.22 2.04
N ASN A 97 -11.36 12.05 2.13
CA ASN A 97 -12.19 11.54 1.04
C ASN A 97 -11.73 10.18 0.47
N LEU A 98 -11.17 9.30 1.31
CA LEU A 98 -10.97 7.91 0.93
C LEU A 98 -12.33 7.23 0.74
N SER A 99 -12.63 6.83 -0.49
CA SER A 99 -13.91 6.23 -0.85
C SER A 99 -13.82 4.72 -0.97
N MET A 100 -12.69 4.18 -1.44
CA MET A 100 -12.56 2.75 -1.69
C MET A 100 -11.12 2.25 -1.57
N VAL A 101 -10.95 1.01 -1.09
CA VAL A 101 -9.69 0.25 -1.16
C VAL A 101 -9.93 -0.98 -2.02
N GLU A 102 -9.26 -1.08 -3.17
CA GLU A 102 -9.56 -2.11 -4.18
C GLU A 102 -8.68 -3.36 -4.08
N THR A 103 -7.74 -3.39 -3.14
CA THR A 103 -6.62 -4.33 -3.11
C THR A 103 -6.51 -5.13 -1.81
N VAL A 104 -7.65 -5.39 -1.15
CA VAL A 104 -7.66 -6.23 0.06
C VAL A 104 -7.46 -7.69 -0.35
N ASP A 105 -6.37 -8.31 0.10
CA ASP A 105 -5.94 -9.65 -0.30
C ASP A 105 -5.80 -10.64 0.87
N SER A 106 -6.06 -10.21 2.11
CA SER A 106 -5.97 -11.05 3.32
C SER A 106 -6.98 -10.63 4.38
N VAL A 107 -7.31 -11.56 5.28
CA VAL A 107 -8.16 -11.31 6.45
C VAL A 107 -7.50 -10.29 7.38
N ASP A 108 -6.19 -10.41 7.61
CA ASP A 108 -5.44 -9.45 8.43
C ASP A 108 -5.55 -8.01 7.90
N HIS A 109 -5.50 -7.82 6.57
CA HIS A 109 -5.73 -6.50 5.97
C HIS A 109 -7.16 -6.01 6.21
N ALA A 110 -8.16 -6.88 6.07
CA ALA A 110 -9.56 -6.53 6.31
C ALA A 110 -9.81 -6.14 7.79
N ASP A 111 -9.30 -6.92 8.74
CA ASP A 111 -9.46 -6.69 10.17
C ASP A 111 -8.77 -5.39 10.62
N LEU A 112 -7.55 -5.16 10.13
CA LEU A 112 -6.81 -3.93 10.42
C LEU A 112 -7.46 -2.69 9.80
N LEU A 113 -7.97 -2.79 8.57
CA LEU A 113 -8.71 -1.72 7.91
C LEU A 113 -10.01 -1.41 8.66
N SER A 114 -10.80 -2.44 8.96
CA SER A 114 -12.07 -2.32 9.70
C SER A 114 -11.86 -1.65 11.05
N SER A 115 -10.91 -2.16 11.84
CA SER A 115 -10.60 -1.60 13.16
C SER A 115 -10.07 -0.17 13.10
N SER A 116 -9.16 0.13 12.15
CA SER A 116 -8.56 1.47 12.03
C SER A 116 -9.55 2.50 11.49
N TRP A 117 -10.44 2.10 10.58
CA TRP A 117 -11.45 2.97 9.99
C TRP A 117 -12.60 3.24 10.96
N GLY A 118 -13.13 2.20 11.61
CA GLY A 118 -14.23 2.32 12.56
C GLY A 118 -13.88 3.12 13.83
N ALA A 119 -12.59 3.29 14.13
CA ALA A 119 -12.15 4.17 15.22
C ALA A 119 -12.35 5.67 14.92
N THR A 120 -12.48 6.06 13.66
CA THR A 120 -12.51 7.48 13.25
C THR A 120 -13.64 7.84 12.30
N HIS A 121 -14.37 6.87 11.76
CA HIS A 121 -15.43 7.08 10.77
C HIS A 121 -16.70 6.29 11.14
N GLU A 122 -17.86 6.94 11.04
CA GLU A 122 -19.15 6.29 11.29
C GLU A 122 -19.64 5.44 10.12
N ARG A 123 -19.33 5.85 8.88
CA ARG A 123 -19.76 5.12 7.67
C ARG A 123 -18.73 4.05 7.32
N PRO A 124 -19.15 2.87 6.86
CA PRO A 124 -18.22 1.82 6.46
C PRO A 124 -17.41 2.20 5.21
N LEU A 125 -16.13 1.81 5.18
CA LEU A 125 -15.28 1.93 4.00
C LEU A 125 -15.66 0.87 2.97
N SER A 126 -15.83 1.27 1.71
CA SER A 126 -16.02 0.31 0.62
C SER A 126 -14.70 -0.37 0.28
N VAL A 127 -14.72 -1.70 0.13
CA VAL A 127 -13.53 -2.48 -0.23
C VAL A 127 -13.83 -3.45 -1.36
N LEU A 128 -12.83 -3.75 -2.18
CA LEU A 128 -12.84 -4.89 -3.10
C LEU A 128 -11.78 -5.90 -2.66
N ILE A 129 -12.09 -7.18 -2.90
CA ILE A 129 -11.17 -8.28 -2.66
C ILE A 129 -10.33 -8.50 -3.92
N GLN A 130 -9.01 -8.45 -3.78
CA GLN A 130 -8.09 -8.73 -4.87
C GLN A 130 -7.90 -10.24 -5.03
N VAL A 131 -8.25 -10.74 -6.21
CA VAL A 131 -8.08 -12.14 -6.58
C VAL A 131 -7.03 -12.22 -7.70
N ASN A 132 -6.06 -13.12 -7.55
CA ASN A 132 -5.11 -13.42 -8.61
C ASN A 132 -5.78 -14.30 -9.68
N THR A 133 -5.95 -13.76 -10.89
CA THR A 133 -6.55 -14.47 -12.03
C THR A 133 -5.55 -14.89 -13.10
N SER A 134 -4.26 -14.53 -12.98
CA SER A 134 -3.26 -14.79 -14.04
C SER A 134 -2.69 -16.21 -14.00
N GLY A 135 -2.84 -16.93 -12.88
CA GLY A 135 -2.19 -18.23 -12.67
C GLY A 135 -0.66 -18.14 -12.47
N GLU A 136 -0.08 -16.96 -12.66
CA GLU A 136 1.32 -16.71 -12.34
C GLU A 136 1.48 -16.58 -10.82
N LYS A 137 2.55 -17.17 -10.29
CA LYS A 137 2.91 -16.97 -8.89
C LYS A 137 3.15 -15.47 -8.69
N PRO A 138 2.42 -14.80 -7.78
CA PRO A 138 2.70 -13.42 -7.48
C PRO A 138 4.17 -13.29 -7.11
N PRO A 139 4.86 -12.23 -7.55
CA PRO A 139 6.29 -12.06 -7.26
C PRO A 139 6.61 -12.04 -5.75
N PHE A 140 5.59 -11.93 -4.89
CA PHE A 140 5.72 -11.95 -3.44
C PHE A 140 4.62 -12.74 -2.70
N MET A 141 3.96 -13.69 -3.35
CA MET A 141 3.35 -14.77 -2.56
C MET A 141 4.50 -15.68 -2.15
N SER A 142 5.07 -15.42 -0.97
CA SER A 142 5.56 -16.55 -0.18
C SER A 142 4.41 -17.53 -0.17
N SER A 143 4.65 -18.72 -0.71
CA SER A 143 3.68 -19.80 -0.58
C SER A 143 3.35 -19.85 0.90
N VAL A 144 2.09 -19.60 1.27
CA VAL A 144 1.60 -20.03 2.57
C VAL A 144 1.45 -21.54 2.44
N VAL A 145 2.60 -22.22 2.33
CA VAL A 145 2.73 -23.50 3.00
C VAL A 145 2.54 -23.12 4.45
N PRO A 146 1.58 -23.72 5.18
CA PRO A 146 1.53 -23.56 6.61
C PRO A 146 2.89 -24.06 7.11
N THR A 147 3.80 -23.14 7.41
CA THR A 147 4.99 -23.51 8.18
C THR A 147 4.44 -24.01 9.50
N PRO A 148 4.69 -25.28 9.86
CA PRO A 148 4.32 -25.77 11.19
C PRO A 148 4.92 -24.79 12.20
N ASN A 149 4.16 -24.45 13.24
CA ASN A 149 4.56 -23.56 14.33
C ASN A 149 6.04 -23.75 14.72
N THR A 150 6.95 -23.00 14.10
CA THR A 150 8.35 -23.02 14.50
C THR A 150 8.44 -22.05 15.65
N GLU A 151 8.48 -22.59 16.87
CA GLU A 151 8.68 -21.80 18.08
C GLU A 151 9.89 -20.87 17.87
N LEU A 152 9.70 -19.57 18.11
CA LEU A 152 10.80 -18.61 18.14
C LEU A 152 11.84 -19.07 19.18
N PRO A 153 13.15 -18.99 18.88
CA PRO A 153 14.21 -19.26 19.84
C PRO A 153 13.95 -18.45 21.12
N LYS A 154 14.02 -19.09 22.29
CA LYS A 154 13.80 -18.45 23.60
C LYS A 154 15.16 -18.14 24.25
N ASP A 155 15.26 -17.03 24.99
CA ASP A 155 16.44 -16.79 25.85
C ASP A 155 16.49 -17.76 27.03
N GLU A 156 17.57 -17.66 27.81
CA GLU A 156 17.76 -18.35 29.09
C GLU A 156 16.62 -18.13 30.11
N ASN A 157 15.79 -17.11 29.90
CA ASN A 157 14.63 -16.76 30.73
C ASN A 157 13.28 -17.18 30.09
N GLY A 158 13.30 -17.92 28.98
CA GLY A 158 12.11 -18.45 28.31
C GLY A 158 11.35 -17.43 27.45
N LYS A 159 11.89 -16.23 27.22
CA LYS A 159 11.23 -15.17 26.43
C LYS A 159 11.60 -15.30 24.95
N PRO A 160 10.62 -15.16 24.03
CA PRO A 160 10.88 -15.26 22.59
C PRO A 160 11.83 -14.15 22.10
N LEU A 161 12.97 -14.56 21.55
CA LEU A 161 13.99 -13.67 21.01
C LEU A 161 13.52 -13.10 19.67
N LYS A 162 13.55 -11.77 19.54
CA LYS A 162 13.35 -11.10 18.25
C LYS A 162 14.70 -10.99 17.53
N PRO A 163 14.75 -11.11 16.19
CA PRO A 163 15.99 -10.98 15.43
C PRO A 163 16.77 -9.70 15.71
N CYS A 164 16.07 -8.60 16.01
CA CYS A 164 16.68 -7.30 16.32
C CYS A 164 17.49 -7.26 17.64
N CYS A 165 17.30 -8.23 18.53
CA CYS A 165 17.95 -8.29 19.84
C CYS A 165 18.80 -9.56 20.03
N ALA A 166 18.85 -10.44 19.03
CA ALA A 166 19.46 -11.76 19.16
C ALA A 166 21.00 -11.72 19.15
N CYS A 167 21.60 -10.80 18.38
CA CYS A 167 23.05 -10.67 18.25
C CYS A 167 23.49 -9.20 18.38
N PRO A 168 23.56 -8.65 19.61
CA PRO A 168 23.85 -7.23 19.81
C PRO A 168 25.22 -6.82 19.27
N ASP A 169 26.24 -7.65 19.44
CA ASP A 169 27.62 -7.30 19.04
C ASP A 169 27.79 -7.25 17.52
N THR A 170 27.32 -8.28 16.80
CA THR A 170 27.40 -8.31 15.33
C THR A 170 26.45 -7.30 14.69
N ARG A 171 25.31 -7.00 15.34
CA ARG A 171 24.40 -5.94 14.89
C ARG A 171 25.06 -4.56 15.00
N LEU A 172 25.68 -4.25 16.14
CA LEU A 172 26.35 -2.97 16.35
C LEU A 172 27.50 -2.77 15.36
N ALA A 173 28.32 -3.79 15.13
CA ALA A 173 29.41 -3.74 14.16
C ALA A 173 28.90 -3.48 12.73
N ARG A 174 27.84 -4.18 12.33
CA ARG A 174 27.17 -3.96 11.03
C ARG A 174 26.60 -2.56 10.92
N ASP A 175 25.82 -2.11 11.91
CA ASP A 175 25.14 -0.82 11.87
C ASP A 175 26.15 0.34 11.82
N GLN A 176 27.25 0.25 12.58
CA GLN A 176 28.35 1.22 12.52
C GLN A 176 29.01 1.24 11.14
N CYS A 177 29.29 0.07 10.56
CA CYS A 177 29.87 -0.01 9.22
C CYS A 177 28.95 0.62 8.18
N ILE A 178 27.66 0.27 8.17
CA ILE A 178 26.68 0.80 7.19
C ILE A 178 26.56 2.32 7.30
N ILE A 179 26.57 2.87 8.52
CA ILE A 179 26.52 4.32 8.75
C ILE A 179 27.76 5.03 8.18
N ILE A 180 28.95 4.44 8.33
CA ILE A 180 30.21 5.10 7.97
C ILE A 180 30.56 4.88 6.49
N TYR A 181 30.31 3.69 5.96
CA TYR A 181 30.83 3.24 4.67
C TYR A 181 29.74 2.88 3.65
N GLY A 182 28.47 2.83 4.06
CA GLY A 182 27.36 2.41 3.21
C GLY A 182 27.21 0.88 3.11
N GLU A 183 26.00 0.41 2.77
CA GLU A 183 25.63 -1.01 2.80
C GLU A 183 26.48 -1.89 1.88
N ASP A 184 26.77 -1.40 0.66
CA ASP A 184 27.52 -2.14 -0.37
C ASP A 184 28.97 -2.47 0.05
N ASN A 185 29.51 -1.72 1.01
CA ASN A 185 30.89 -1.87 1.50
C ASN A 185 30.99 -2.70 2.79
N CYS A 186 29.87 -3.21 3.33
CA CYS A 186 29.81 -3.85 4.64
C CYS A 186 29.37 -5.31 4.59
N LEU A 187 29.54 -5.98 3.44
CA LEU A 187 29.10 -7.36 3.20
C LEU A 187 29.61 -8.34 4.27
N ASP A 188 30.87 -8.19 4.71
CA ASP A 188 31.47 -9.05 5.73
C ASP A 188 30.76 -8.93 7.09
N TYR A 189 30.40 -7.71 7.49
CA TYR A 189 29.67 -7.47 8.74
C TYR A 189 28.20 -7.89 8.63
N ILE A 190 27.61 -7.77 7.45
CA ILE A 190 26.25 -8.24 7.16
C ILE A 190 26.21 -9.78 7.26
N GLU A 191 27.17 -10.48 6.66
CA GLU A 191 27.23 -11.94 6.70
C GLU A 191 27.56 -12.45 8.10
N ALA A 192 28.47 -11.81 8.83
CA ALA A 192 28.74 -12.14 10.24
C ALA A 192 27.49 -11.99 11.13
N HIS A 193 26.64 -10.99 10.88
CA HIS A 193 25.38 -10.84 11.59
C HIS A 193 24.37 -11.93 11.21
N LYS A 194 24.27 -12.27 9.92
CA LYS A 194 23.43 -13.38 9.45
C LYS A 194 23.88 -14.71 10.04
N ASP A 195 25.17 -15.01 10.05
CA ASP A 195 25.69 -16.24 10.65
C ASP A 195 25.36 -16.37 12.13
N CYS A 196 25.41 -15.27 12.88
CA CYS A 196 24.98 -15.25 14.27
C CYS A 196 23.48 -15.57 14.43
N LEU A 197 22.63 -14.99 13.59
CA LEU A 197 21.19 -15.26 13.58
C LEU A 197 20.88 -16.72 13.18
N ARG A 198 21.59 -17.28 12.20
CA ARG A 198 21.46 -18.70 11.81
C ARG A 198 21.84 -19.64 12.95
N LYS A 199 22.92 -19.34 13.68
CA LYS A 199 23.33 -20.12 14.88
C LYS A 199 22.28 -20.12 15.99
N LEU A 200 21.49 -19.05 16.08
CA LEU A 200 20.38 -18.92 17.03
C LEU A 200 19.06 -19.52 16.52
N GLY A 201 19.05 -20.13 15.33
CA GLY A 201 17.87 -20.82 14.78
C GLY A 201 16.92 -19.93 13.98
N PHE A 202 17.33 -18.72 13.61
CA PHE A 202 16.55 -17.88 12.70
C PHE A 202 16.76 -18.31 11.24
N ASN A 203 15.65 -18.35 10.47
CA ASN A 203 15.68 -18.59 9.02
C ASN A 203 15.71 -17.24 8.28
N ILE A 204 16.87 -16.87 7.75
CA ILE A 204 17.21 -15.54 7.21
C ILE A 204 18.11 -15.61 5.98
#